data_AF-A0A4Y2ALQ1-F1
#
_entry.id   AF-A0A4Y2ALQ1-F1
#
_cell.length_a   1.000
_cell.length_b   1.000
_cell.length_c   1.000
_cell.angle_alpha   90.00
_cell.angle_beta   90.00
_cell.angle_gamma   90.00
#
_symmetry.space_group_name_H-M   'P 1'
#
loop_
_entity.id
_entity.type
_entity.pdbx_description
1 polymer ?
#
loop_
_entity_poly.entity_id
_entity_poly.type
_entity_poly.pdbx_seq_one_letter_code
_entity_poly.pdbx_strand_id
1 'polypeptide(L)'
;MSYQKAEEHYEVLKTVLFNRIGSQHISIHGMGAGRPTEIPLQLEETLDKCLVARVKMGFPCDKDESKRLAQEYILVNGIQTRFKDCLQGEDCYLDFKKQHANLFLKKPEYLQRASKDARDPYIIYDFFNKLKCVYEVPNLVELLISNQDNFVFNADENVFASDPTRWKVIYLLHLQPAPAQPNQEGVRPSTGQRGNIKQKN
;
A
#
# COMPACT_ATOMS: atom_id res chain seq x y z
N MET A 1 -15.67 50.32 -7.90
CA MET A 1 -16.83 49.51 -7.45
C MET A 1 -16.36 48.68 -6.26
N SER A 2 -17.12 48.57 -5.15
CA SER A 2 -16.70 47.73 -4.00
C SER A 2 -17.02 46.26 -4.28
N TYR A 3 -16.27 45.34 -3.68
CA TYR A 3 -16.48 43.89 -3.89
C TYR A 3 -17.87 43.41 -3.48
N GLN A 4 -18.51 44.04 -2.49
CA GLN A 4 -19.91 43.74 -2.10
C GLN A 4 -20.90 44.13 -3.20
N LYS A 5 -20.75 45.33 -3.78
CA LYS A 5 -21.60 45.75 -4.90
C LYS A 5 -21.41 44.88 -6.14
N ALA A 6 -20.21 44.33 -6.33
CA ALA A 6 -19.93 43.42 -7.42
C ALA A 6 -20.51 42.01 -7.18
N GLU A 7 -20.49 41.51 -5.95
CA GLU A 7 -21.12 40.23 -5.57
C GLU A 7 -22.63 40.25 -5.80
N GLU A 8 -23.30 41.33 -5.39
CA GLU A 8 -24.74 41.52 -5.61
C GLU A 8 -25.10 41.66 -7.10
N HIS A 9 -24.25 42.33 -7.88
CA HIS A 9 -24.54 42.61 -9.29
C HIS A 9 -24.21 41.44 -10.23
N TYR A 10 -23.18 40.65 -9.91
CA TYR A 10 -22.71 39.57 -10.76
C TYR A 10 -23.04 38.17 -10.22
N GLU A 11 -23.63 38.07 -9.02
CA GLU A 11 -23.92 36.80 -8.33
C GLU A 11 -22.69 35.89 -8.18
N VAL A 12 -21.50 36.49 -8.16
CA VAL A 12 -20.22 35.79 -7.97
C VAL A 12 -19.72 36.09 -6.58
N LEU A 13 -19.38 35.03 -5.83
CA LEU A 13 -18.84 35.12 -4.48
C LEU A 13 -17.70 36.14 -4.38
N LYS A 14 -17.75 36.96 -3.33
CA LYS A 14 -16.73 37.99 -3.04
C LYS A 14 -15.30 37.46 -3.05
N THR A 15 -15.10 36.23 -2.58
CA THR A 15 -13.80 35.55 -2.55
C THR A 15 -13.24 35.27 -3.94
N VAL A 16 -14.10 34.88 -4.89
CA VAL A 16 -13.72 34.65 -6.28
C VAL A 16 -13.35 35.97 -6.95
N LEU A 17 -14.12 37.03 -6.73
CA LEU A 17 -13.83 38.37 -7.24
C LEU A 17 -12.51 38.94 -6.67
N PHE A 18 -12.29 38.77 -5.36
CA PHE A 18 -11.06 39.18 -4.69
C PHE A 18 -9.84 38.43 -5.22
N ASN A 19 -9.92 37.10 -5.39
CA ASN A 19 -8.83 36.31 -5.94
C ASN A 19 -8.54 36.67 -7.41
N ARG A 20 -9.59 36.93 -8.19
CA ARG A 20 -9.48 37.29 -9.60
C ARG A 20 -8.88 38.68 -9.83
N ILE A 21 -9.25 39.66 -9.00
CA ILE A 21 -8.84 41.06 -9.15
C ILE A 21 -7.53 41.33 -8.38
N GLY A 22 -7.34 40.70 -7.23
CA GLY A 22 -6.29 41.06 -6.26
C GLY A 22 -4.98 40.28 -6.37
N SER A 23 -4.95 39.08 -6.94
CA SER A 23 -3.75 38.22 -6.81
C SER A 23 -3.36 37.37 -8.02
N GLN A 24 -4.09 37.38 -9.13
CA GLN A 24 -3.73 36.54 -10.28
C GLN A 24 -3.93 37.27 -11.62
N HIS A 25 -2.87 37.88 -12.14
CA HIS A 25 -2.72 38.24 -13.56
C HIS A 25 -2.58 36.98 -14.44
N ILE A 26 -3.50 36.02 -14.32
CA ILE A 26 -3.58 34.90 -15.25
C ILE A 26 -4.40 35.38 -16.44
N SER A 27 -3.72 35.62 -17.55
CA SER A 27 -4.35 35.90 -18.85
C SER A 27 -5.45 34.86 -19.12
N ILE A 28 -6.64 35.32 -19.55
CA ILE A 28 -7.75 34.44 -19.92
C ILE A 28 -7.35 33.49 -21.07
N HIS A 29 -6.40 33.94 -21.89
CA HIS A 29 -5.81 33.16 -22.99
C HIS A 29 -4.64 32.26 -22.55
N GLY A 30 -4.22 32.39 -21.29
CA GLY A 30 -3.15 31.62 -20.67
C GLY A 30 -3.67 30.47 -19.81
N MET A 31 -4.72 29.77 -20.25
CA MET A 31 -4.95 28.38 -19.81
C MET A 31 -3.82 27.51 -20.37
N GLY A 32 -2.58 27.78 -19.95
CA GLY A 32 -1.47 26.92 -20.24
C GLY A 32 -1.75 25.58 -19.59
N ALA A 33 -1.58 24.50 -20.35
CA ALA A 33 -1.26 23.23 -19.74
C ALA A 33 -0.19 23.51 -18.67
N GLY A 34 -0.37 22.97 -17.46
CA GLY A 34 0.56 23.19 -16.36
C GLY A 34 2.01 22.94 -16.79
N ARG A 35 2.97 23.37 -15.97
CA ARG A 35 4.39 23.27 -16.31
C ARG A 35 4.71 21.84 -16.77
N PRO A 36 5.34 21.66 -17.95
CA PRO A 36 5.62 20.33 -18.47
C PRO A 36 6.55 19.58 -17.54
N THR A 37 6.27 18.28 -17.34
CA THR A 37 7.11 17.37 -16.57
C THR A 37 8.53 17.40 -17.13
N GLU A 38 9.52 17.66 -16.26
CA GLU A 38 10.94 17.77 -16.68
C GLU A 38 11.55 16.41 -17.01
N ILE A 39 10.89 15.34 -16.57
CA ILE A 39 11.32 13.97 -16.79
C ILE A 39 10.55 13.42 -17.99
N PRO A 40 11.24 12.87 -19.00
CA PRO A 40 10.59 12.23 -20.13
C PRO A 40 9.73 11.04 -19.69
N LEU A 41 8.57 10.86 -20.31
CA LEU A 41 7.63 9.77 -20.00
C LEU A 41 8.28 8.38 -20.06
N GLN A 42 9.15 8.14 -21.06
CA GLN A 42 9.88 6.87 -21.19
C GLN A 42 10.77 6.56 -19.97
N LEU A 43 11.28 7.62 -19.33
CA LEU A 43 12.06 7.52 -18.12
C LEU A 43 11.20 7.15 -16.93
N GLU A 44 10.06 7.82 -16.80
CA GLU A 44 9.10 7.58 -15.73
C GLU A 44 8.59 6.14 -15.78
N GLU A 45 8.28 5.62 -16.98
CA GLU A 45 7.93 4.21 -17.18
C GLU A 45 9.03 3.24 -16.75
N THR A 46 10.29 3.60 -16.97
CA THR A 46 11.43 2.77 -16.56
C THR A 46 11.59 2.77 -15.05
N LEU A 47 11.47 3.94 -14.42
CA LEU A 47 11.48 4.09 -12.96
C LEU A 47 10.32 3.31 -12.31
N ASP A 48 9.12 3.38 -12.88
CA ASP A 48 7.96 2.62 -12.42
C ASP A 48 8.23 1.10 -12.48
N LYS A 49 8.74 0.58 -13.61
CA LYS A 49 9.12 -0.84 -13.73
C LYS A 49 10.17 -1.27 -12.70
N CYS A 50 11.16 -0.42 -12.42
CA CYS A 50 12.16 -0.68 -11.39
C CYS A 50 11.54 -0.74 -9.99
N LEU A 51 10.67 0.22 -9.65
CA LEU A 51 9.96 0.24 -8.37
C LEU A 51 9.05 -0.98 -8.22
N VAL A 52 8.30 -1.34 -9.27
CA VAL A 52 7.46 -2.55 -9.33
C VAL A 52 8.30 -3.80 -9.05
N ALA A 53 9.44 -3.96 -9.73
CA ALA A 53 10.32 -5.10 -9.54
C ALA A 53 10.85 -5.17 -8.10
N ARG A 54 11.27 -4.03 -7.55
CA ARG A 54 11.80 -3.93 -6.19
C ARG A 54 10.75 -4.33 -5.13
N VAL A 55 9.50 -3.89 -5.31
CA VAL A 55 8.37 -4.30 -4.46
C VAL A 55 8.14 -5.82 -4.55
N LYS A 56 8.15 -6.40 -5.75
CA LYS A 56 8.01 -7.86 -5.94
C LYS A 56 9.13 -8.65 -5.25
N MET A 57 10.34 -8.09 -5.21
CA MET A 57 11.48 -8.68 -4.50
C MET A 57 11.32 -8.60 -2.98
N GLY A 58 10.40 -7.79 -2.46
CA GLY A 58 10.16 -7.60 -1.02
C GLY A 58 10.92 -6.41 -0.44
N PHE A 59 11.41 -5.50 -1.28
CA PHE A 59 12.13 -4.29 -0.89
C PHE A 59 11.35 -3.04 -1.32
N PRO A 60 10.22 -2.72 -0.67
CA PRO A 60 9.47 -1.50 -0.97
C PRO A 60 10.30 -0.27 -0.58
N CYS A 61 10.17 0.80 -1.36
CA CYS A 61 10.88 2.07 -1.11
C CYS A 61 9.99 3.07 -0.40
N ASP A 62 10.58 3.90 0.46
CA ASP A 62 9.89 5.09 0.94
C ASP A 62 9.87 6.20 -0.13
N LYS A 63 9.17 7.29 0.19
CA LYS A 63 9.05 8.47 -0.68
C LYS A 63 10.41 9.10 -0.98
N ASP A 64 11.26 9.26 0.03
CA ASP A 64 12.53 9.98 -0.11
C ASP A 64 13.56 9.12 -0.85
N GLU A 65 13.58 7.81 -0.61
CA GLU A 65 14.30 6.81 -1.40
C GLU A 65 13.86 6.83 -2.86
N SER A 66 12.56 6.93 -3.15
CA SER A 66 12.10 7.01 -4.54
C SER A 66 12.60 8.27 -5.25
N LYS A 67 12.64 9.41 -4.55
CA LYS A 67 13.20 10.66 -5.09
C LYS A 67 14.71 10.58 -5.28
N ARG A 68 15.43 9.96 -4.34
CA ARG A 68 16.87 9.73 -4.45
C ARG A 68 17.21 8.80 -5.60
N LEU A 69 16.43 7.74 -5.81
CA LEU A 69 16.58 6.84 -6.94
C LEU A 69 16.41 7.59 -8.26
N ALA A 70 15.40 8.46 -8.35
CA ALA A 70 15.21 9.30 -9.52
C ALA A 70 16.34 10.31 -9.70
N GLN A 71 16.86 10.90 -8.61
CA GLN A 71 18.01 11.80 -8.62
C GLN A 71 19.27 11.10 -9.13
N GLU A 72 19.62 9.93 -8.60
CA GLU A 72 20.74 9.11 -9.05
C GLU A 72 20.62 8.80 -10.54
N TYR A 73 19.41 8.44 -10.98
CA TYR A 73 19.15 8.17 -12.38
C TYR A 73 19.37 9.41 -13.28
N ILE A 74 18.89 10.58 -12.85
CA ILE A 74 19.10 11.86 -13.56
C ILE A 74 20.59 12.19 -13.68
N LEU A 75 21.34 12.00 -12.59
CA LEU A 75 22.79 12.25 -12.53
C LEU A 75 23.57 11.31 -13.45
N VAL A 76 23.28 10.01 -13.43
CA VAL A 76 23.97 9.00 -14.25
C VAL A 76 23.72 9.22 -15.74
N ASN A 77 22.51 9.65 -16.12
CA ASN A 77 22.14 9.87 -17.51
C ASN A 77 22.43 11.31 -18.00
N GLY A 78 23.00 12.17 -17.15
CA GLY A 78 23.34 13.55 -17.51
C GLY A 78 22.14 14.41 -17.92
N ILE A 79 20.95 14.10 -17.39
CA ILE A 79 19.72 14.81 -17.75
C ILE A 79 19.74 16.19 -17.07
N GLN A 80 19.69 17.25 -17.86
CA GLN A 80 19.56 18.60 -17.32
C GLN A 80 18.15 18.79 -16.76
N THR A 81 18.08 19.05 -15.46
CA THR A 81 16.83 19.38 -14.76
C THR A 81 16.97 20.74 -14.09
N ARG A 82 15.83 21.39 -13.82
CA ARG A 82 15.79 22.66 -13.06
C ARG A 82 15.66 22.39 -11.55
N PHE A 83 15.65 21.12 -11.17
CA PHE A 83 15.66 20.68 -9.79
C PHE A 83 16.95 21.10 -9.09
N LYS A 84 16.81 21.60 -7.86
CA LYS A 84 17.97 21.86 -7.01
C LYS A 84 18.64 20.51 -6.72
N ASP A 85 19.94 20.43 -7.01
CA ASP A 85 20.75 19.21 -6.84
C ASP A 85 20.20 17.98 -7.60
N CYS A 86 19.44 18.18 -8.68
CA CYS A 86 18.73 17.12 -9.41
C CYS A 86 17.67 16.35 -8.57
N LEU A 87 17.28 16.87 -7.40
CA LEU A 87 16.30 16.24 -6.52
C LEU A 87 14.88 16.70 -6.87
N GLN A 88 14.02 15.75 -7.20
CA GLN A 88 12.62 16.04 -7.51
C GLN A 88 11.91 16.74 -6.34
N GLY A 89 11.21 17.82 -6.69
CA GLY A 89 10.31 18.52 -5.77
C GLY A 89 9.03 17.73 -5.49
N GLU A 90 8.24 18.26 -4.56
CA GLU A 90 7.09 17.53 -4.05
C GLU A 90 5.93 17.42 -5.04
N ASP A 91 5.75 18.46 -5.85
CA ASP A 91 4.77 18.48 -6.93
C ASP A 91 5.12 17.45 -8.02
N CYS A 92 6.41 17.31 -8.35
CA CYS A 92 6.87 16.32 -9.34
C CYS A 92 6.57 14.90 -8.89
N TYR A 93 6.80 14.57 -7.62
CA TYR A 93 6.46 13.27 -7.06
C TYR A 93 4.94 13.00 -7.08
N LEU A 94 4.13 14.02 -6.77
CA LEU A 94 2.67 13.90 -6.82
C LEU A 94 2.17 13.67 -8.25
N ASP A 95 2.74 14.35 -9.23
CA ASP A 95 2.39 14.16 -10.64
C ASP A 95 2.84 12.80 -11.16
N PHE A 96 4.06 12.35 -10.83
CA PHE A 96 4.50 10.97 -11.08
C PHE A 96 3.51 9.94 -10.51
N LYS A 97 3.08 10.12 -9.26
CA LYS A 97 2.11 9.22 -8.63
C LYS A 97 0.73 9.26 -9.29
N LYS A 98 0.26 10.42 -9.77
CA LYS A 98 -1.00 10.54 -10.51
C LYS A 98 -0.94 9.77 -11.83
N GLN A 99 0.20 9.81 -12.52
CA GLN A 99 0.41 9.11 -13.78
C GLN A 99 0.55 7.59 -13.56
N HIS A 100 1.24 7.18 -12.49
CA HIS A 100 1.45 5.78 -12.12
C HIS A 100 0.51 5.34 -10.99
N ALA A 101 -0.79 5.28 -11.32
CA ALA A 101 -1.86 4.92 -10.37
C ALA A 101 -1.74 3.50 -9.76
N ASN A 102 -0.79 2.68 -10.23
CA ASN A 102 -0.53 1.34 -9.70
C ASN A 102 0.31 1.35 -8.41
N LEU A 103 0.95 2.49 -8.09
CA LEU A 103 1.82 2.68 -6.94
C LEU A 103 1.08 3.35 -5.77
N PHE A 104 0.92 2.63 -4.67
CA PHE A 104 0.23 3.11 -3.46
C PHE A 104 1.16 3.18 -2.26
N LEU A 105 0.91 4.15 -1.37
CA LEU A 105 1.63 4.24 -0.11
C LEU A 105 0.91 3.41 0.95
N LYS A 106 1.52 2.32 1.41
CA LYS A 106 1.01 1.49 2.50
C LYS A 106 1.99 1.52 3.67
N LYS A 107 1.49 1.34 4.90
CA LYS A 107 2.34 1.12 6.06
C LYS A 107 3.10 -0.20 5.85
N PRO A 108 4.43 -0.23 5.98
CA PRO A 108 5.18 -1.47 5.88
C PRO A 108 4.75 -2.42 7.01
N GLU A 109 4.47 -3.68 6.67
CA GLU A 109 4.17 -4.72 7.65
C GLU A 109 5.45 -5.54 7.90
N TYR A 110 5.78 -5.74 9.17
CA TYR A 110 7.01 -6.42 9.61
C TYR A 110 7.16 -7.83 9.03
N LEU A 111 6.05 -8.53 8.85
CA LEU A 111 6.02 -9.95 8.50
C LEU A 111 6.23 -10.26 7.03
N GLN A 112 6.25 -9.29 6.11
CA GLN A 112 6.11 -9.61 4.68
C GLN A 112 7.31 -10.35 4.07
N ARG A 113 8.54 -9.98 4.45
CA ARG A 113 9.74 -10.67 3.96
C ARG A 113 9.92 -12.02 4.62
N ALA A 114 9.88 -12.06 5.96
CA ALA A 114 9.98 -13.30 6.72
C ALA A 114 8.88 -14.30 6.31
N SER A 115 7.66 -13.82 6.08
CA SER A 115 6.55 -14.67 5.59
C SER A 115 6.73 -15.09 4.14
N LYS A 116 7.33 -14.25 3.27
CA LYS A 116 7.62 -14.64 1.89
C LYS A 116 8.68 -15.74 1.86
N ASP A 117 9.76 -15.57 2.61
CA ASP A 117 10.88 -16.51 2.67
C ASP A 117 10.47 -17.81 3.40
N ALA A 118 9.65 -17.72 4.45
CA ALA A 118 9.09 -18.89 5.13
C ALA A 118 8.02 -19.63 4.32
N ARG A 119 7.48 -19.01 3.25
CA ARG A 119 6.47 -19.61 2.36
C ARG A 119 7.08 -20.22 1.10
N ASP A 120 8.38 -20.48 1.08
CA ASP A 120 9.00 -21.20 -0.03
C ASP A 120 8.31 -22.58 -0.23
N PRO A 121 7.64 -22.80 -1.37
CA PRO A 121 6.94 -24.05 -1.63
C PRO A 121 7.87 -25.27 -1.55
N TYR A 122 9.14 -25.13 -1.93
CA TYR A 122 10.09 -26.24 -1.90
C TYR A 122 10.37 -26.67 -0.46
N ILE A 123 10.58 -25.71 0.44
CA ILE A 123 10.84 -25.98 1.86
C ILE A 123 9.58 -26.53 2.54
N ILE A 124 8.42 -25.93 2.27
CA ILE A 124 7.14 -26.35 2.85
C ILE A 124 6.78 -27.77 2.41
N TYR A 125 6.81 -28.05 1.10
CA TYR A 125 6.43 -29.37 0.61
C TYR A 125 7.43 -30.44 1.03
N ASP A 126 8.73 -30.15 1.01
CA ASP A 126 9.75 -31.06 1.52
C ASP A 126 9.54 -31.39 3.01
N PHE A 127 9.26 -30.38 3.84
CA PHE A 127 8.93 -30.58 5.26
C PHE A 127 7.71 -31.48 5.44
N PHE A 128 6.59 -31.19 4.78
CA PHE A 128 5.37 -31.99 4.91
C PHE A 128 5.53 -33.40 4.32
N ASN A 129 6.31 -33.57 3.25
CA ASN A 129 6.62 -34.90 2.71
C ASN A 129 7.44 -35.72 3.71
N LYS A 130 8.48 -35.13 4.32
CA LYS A 130 9.28 -35.80 5.36
C LYS A 130 8.43 -36.13 6.58
N LEU A 131 7.59 -35.21 7.02
CA LEU A 131 6.67 -35.41 8.13
C LEU A 131 5.71 -36.56 7.83
N LYS A 132 5.12 -36.57 6.63
CA LYS A 132 4.26 -37.67 6.17
C LYS A 132 4.98 -39.02 6.23
N CYS A 133 6.24 -39.11 5.81
CA CYS A 133 7.02 -40.35 5.94
C CYS A 133 7.17 -40.83 7.39
N VAL A 134 7.29 -39.92 8.36
CA VAL A 134 7.35 -40.26 9.79
C VAL A 134 6.00 -40.79 10.30
N TYR A 135 4.90 -40.19 9.86
CA TYR A 135 3.55 -40.64 10.20
C TYR A 135 3.13 -41.91 9.42
N GLU A 136 3.81 -42.32 8.36
CA GLU A 136 3.48 -43.57 7.65
C GLU A 136 4.22 -44.80 8.22
N VAL A 137 5.10 -44.60 9.21
CA VAL A 137 5.78 -45.71 9.88
C VAL A 137 4.76 -46.56 10.67
N PRO A 138 4.56 -47.84 10.30
CA PRO A 138 3.68 -48.72 11.07
C PRO A 138 4.25 -48.85 12.49
N ASN A 139 3.41 -48.61 13.49
CA ASN A 139 3.67 -48.45 14.95
C ASN A 139 3.71 -47.01 15.49
N LEU A 140 4.05 -45.97 14.70
CA LEU A 140 4.02 -44.59 15.21
C LEU A 140 2.60 -44.00 15.25
N VAL A 141 1.78 -44.31 14.24
CA VAL A 141 0.38 -43.87 14.16
C VAL A 141 -0.44 -44.44 15.29
N GLU A 142 -0.27 -45.73 15.61
CA GLU A 142 -0.95 -46.37 16.73
C GLU A 142 -0.54 -45.75 18.08
N LEU A 143 0.73 -45.40 18.25
CA LEU A 143 1.25 -44.74 19.45
C LEU A 143 0.76 -43.29 19.60
N LEU A 144 0.60 -42.56 18.48
CA LEU A 144 0.10 -41.18 18.43
C LEU A 144 -1.43 -41.10 18.59
N ILE A 145 -2.18 -42.05 18.03
CA ILE A 145 -3.65 -42.11 18.17
C ILE A 145 -4.05 -42.56 19.57
N SER A 146 -3.28 -43.48 20.19
CA SER A 146 -3.52 -43.93 21.56
C SER A 146 -3.14 -42.89 22.61
N ASN A 147 -2.14 -42.05 22.35
CA ASN A 147 -1.79 -40.90 23.18
C ASN A 147 -2.43 -39.63 22.61
N GLN A 148 -3.74 -39.46 22.83
CA GLN A 148 -4.43 -38.22 22.50
C GLN A 148 -3.70 -37.00 23.09
N ASP A 149 -3.34 -36.08 22.20
CA ASP A 149 -3.02 -34.66 22.42
C ASP A 149 -1.79 -34.24 23.26
N ASN A 150 -0.97 -35.15 23.80
CA ASN A 150 -0.01 -34.80 24.87
C ASN A 150 1.47 -34.54 24.49
N PHE A 151 1.87 -34.55 23.21
CA PHE A 151 3.30 -34.43 22.85
C PHE A 151 3.67 -33.32 21.87
N VAL A 152 2.73 -32.47 21.46
CA VAL A 152 3.03 -31.32 20.60
C VAL A 152 3.04 -30.07 21.46
N PHE A 153 4.23 -29.65 21.88
CA PHE A 153 4.42 -28.39 22.59
C PHE A 153 4.66 -27.28 21.56
N ASN A 154 3.73 -26.33 21.47
CA ASN A 154 3.98 -25.11 20.73
C ASN A 154 4.87 -24.19 21.59
N ALA A 155 6.11 -23.97 21.15
CA ALA A 155 7.09 -23.10 21.81
C ALA A 155 7.33 -21.85 20.97
N ASP A 156 6.26 -21.24 20.44
CA ASP A 156 6.36 -20.00 19.69
C ASP A 156 6.47 -18.80 20.65
N GLU A 157 7.52 -18.00 20.49
CA GLU A 157 7.69 -16.75 21.21
C GLU A 157 7.01 -15.60 20.44
N ASN A 158 5.98 -15.00 21.04
CA ASN A 158 5.39 -13.76 20.54
C ASN A 158 6.31 -12.57 20.84
N VAL A 159 7.36 -12.40 20.06
CA VAL A 159 8.20 -11.20 20.11
C VAL A 159 8.11 -10.49 18.79
N PHE A 160 7.37 -9.38 18.68
CA PHE A 160 7.75 -8.22 17.86
C PHE A 160 7.00 -6.96 18.33
N ALA A 161 7.60 -6.22 19.27
CA ALA A 161 7.18 -4.87 19.67
C ALA A 161 7.97 -3.76 18.95
N SER A 162 8.44 -4.01 17.73
CA SER A 162 9.03 -2.98 16.88
C SER A 162 7.96 -2.48 15.91
N ASP A 163 7.12 -1.57 16.39
CA ASP A 163 6.09 -0.92 15.58
C ASP A 163 6.76 -0.04 14.49
N PRO A 164 6.55 -0.33 13.20
CA PRO A 164 7.05 0.51 12.12
C PRO A 164 6.11 1.72 11.98
N THR A 165 5.97 2.56 13.01
CA THR A 165 4.81 3.47 13.10
C THR A 165 4.90 4.74 12.27
N ARG A 166 6.05 5.12 11.70
CA ARG A 166 6.20 6.51 11.19
C ARG A 166 6.21 6.67 9.68
N TRP A 167 6.54 5.63 8.90
CA TRP A 167 6.79 5.80 7.47
C TRP A 167 5.87 4.93 6.61
N LYS A 168 5.51 5.47 5.44
CA LYS A 168 4.75 4.75 4.42
C LYS A 168 5.70 4.45 3.27
N VAL A 169 5.60 3.24 2.73
CA VAL A 169 6.41 2.80 1.60
C VAL A 169 5.53 2.51 0.40
N ILE A 170 6.12 2.54 -0.79
CA ILE A 170 5.48 2.33 -2.08
C ILE A 170 5.21 0.83 -2.26
N TYR A 171 3.99 0.50 -2.66
CA TYR A 171 3.47 -0.86 -2.90
C TYR A 171 2.66 -0.92 -4.20
N LEU A 172 2.45 -2.15 -4.68
CA LEU A 172 1.62 -2.43 -5.86
C LEU A 172 0.20 -2.85 -5.48
N LEU A 173 -0.78 -2.32 -6.21
CA LEU A 173 -2.20 -2.68 -6.03
C LEU A 173 -2.48 -4.18 -6.23
N HIS A 174 -1.77 -4.82 -7.17
CA HIS A 174 -2.04 -6.20 -7.60
C HIS A 174 -1.31 -7.28 -6.77
N LEU A 175 -0.60 -6.92 -5.69
CA LEU A 175 0.09 -7.88 -4.82
C LEU A 175 -0.70 -8.23 -3.55
N GLN A 176 -2.01 -7.96 -3.51
CA GLN A 176 -2.86 -8.64 -2.54
C GLN A 176 -3.17 -10.04 -3.07
N PRO A 177 -2.61 -11.13 -2.52
CA PRO A 177 -3.29 -12.40 -2.65
C PRO A 177 -4.64 -12.21 -1.95
N ALA A 178 -5.73 -12.36 -2.70
CA ALA A 178 -7.04 -12.51 -2.10
C ALA A 178 -6.92 -13.64 -1.06
N PRO A 179 -7.30 -13.44 0.21
CA PRO A 179 -7.54 -14.58 1.07
C PRO A 179 -8.74 -15.31 0.47
N ALA A 180 -8.49 -16.40 -0.24
CA ALA A 180 -9.51 -17.42 -0.44
C ALA A 180 -9.86 -17.93 0.95
N GLN A 181 -10.88 -17.36 1.58
CA GLN A 181 -11.49 -17.97 2.74
C GLN A 181 -12.13 -19.27 2.26
N PRO A 182 -11.77 -20.43 2.83
CA PRO A 182 -12.53 -21.64 2.57
C PRO A 182 -13.96 -21.40 3.08
N ASN A 183 -14.93 -21.62 2.20
CA ASN A 183 -16.35 -21.63 2.53
C ASN A 183 -16.57 -22.50 3.78
N GLN A 184 -16.93 -21.89 4.90
CA GLN A 184 -17.55 -22.62 6.00
C GLN A 184 -19.02 -22.80 5.65
N GLU A 185 -19.29 -23.86 4.87
CA GLU A 185 -20.64 -24.42 4.79
C GLU A 185 -20.97 -25.11 6.11
N GLY A 186 -22.01 -24.59 6.77
CA GLY A 186 -22.86 -25.33 7.69
C GLY A 186 -22.46 -25.32 9.16
N VAL A 187 -23.18 -24.55 9.99
CA VAL A 187 -24.02 -25.04 11.10
C VAL A 187 -25.04 -23.94 11.46
N ARG A 188 -26.28 -24.35 11.74
CA ARG A 188 -27.57 -23.63 11.80
C ARG A 188 -27.69 -22.52 12.88
N PRO A 189 -28.64 -21.56 12.71
CA PRO A 189 -28.93 -20.53 13.70
C PRO A 189 -29.68 -21.08 14.92
N SER A 190 -29.18 -20.80 16.12
CA SER A 190 -29.91 -21.04 17.37
C SER A 190 -30.92 -19.92 17.63
N THR A 191 -32.18 -20.32 17.74
CA THR A 191 -33.36 -19.54 18.14
C THR A 191 -33.16 -18.77 19.45
N GLY A 192 -33.17 -17.44 19.38
CA GLY A 192 -33.34 -16.55 20.52
C GLY A 192 -34.76 -16.00 20.57
N GLN A 193 -35.60 -16.53 21.46
CA GLN A 193 -36.94 -16.02 21.72
C GLN A 193 -36.88 -14.60 22.31
N ARG A 194 -37.62 -13.66 21.69
CA ARG A 194 -37.90 -12.33 22.25
C ARG A 194 -39.06 -12.43 23.25
N GLY A 195 -38.75 -12.34 24.54
CA GLY A 195 -39.75 -12.10 25.59
C GLY A 195 -40.11 -10.62 25.66
N ASN A 196 -41.35 -10.29 25.30
CA ASN A 196 -41.99 -9.00 25.58
C ASN A 196 -42.46 -8.97 27.03
N ILE A 197 -42.03 -7.98 27.82
CA ILE A 197 -42.75 -7.57 29.04
C ILE A 197 -42.90 -6.05 29.00
N LYS A 198 -44.09 -5.60 28.60
CA LYS A 198 -44.63 -4.29 28.97
C LYS A 198 -45.39 -4.48 30.28
N GLN A 199 -45.00 -3.77 31.34
CA GLN A 199 -45.90 -3.55 32.47
C GLN A 199 -46.45 -2.13 32.37
N LYS A 200 -47.77 -2.06 32.18
CA LYS A 200 -48.61 -0.93 32.54
C LYS A 200 -49.17 -1.24 33.93
N ASN A 201 -48.92 -0.35 34.88
CA ASN A 201 -49.90 0.36 35.71
C ASN A 201 -49.16 1.17 36.76
#